data_AF-A0A1A6HZY4-F1
#
_entry.id   AF-A0A1A6HZY4-F1
#
_cell.length_a   1.000
_cell.length_b   1.000
_cell.length_c   1.000
_cell.angle_alpha   90.00
_cell.angle_beta   90.00
_cell.angle_gamma   90.00
#
_symmetry.space_group_name_H-M   'P 1'
#
loop_
_entity.id
_entity.type
_entity.pdbx_description
1 polymer ?
#
loop_
_entity_poly.entity_id
_entity_poly.type
_entity_poly.pdbx_seq_one_letter_code
_entity_poly.pdbx_strand_id
1 'polypeptide(L)'
;ALFGINMNTITAANAEFCLDVFKELSNSNMGENIFFSPLTMFYALSMLLLGARGKSAEQMEKVLHYDNFSEFLKPKMTDSSE
;
A
#
# COMPACT_ATOMS: atom_id res chain seq x y z
N ALA A 1 -5.19 -18.62 2.68
CA ALA A 1 -5.73 -17.93 1.49
C ALA A 1 -4.69 -16.94 0.99
N LEU A 2 -3.85 -17.32 0.02
CA LEU A 2 -2.86 -16.43 -0.63
C LEU A 2 -2.83 -16.65 -2.17
N PHE A 3 -3.74 -17.47 -2.70
CA PHE A 3 -3.74 -17.96 -4.08
C PHE A 3 -4.21 -16.93 -5.13
N GLY A 4 -4.41 -15.67 -4.75
CA GLY A 4 -4.88 -14.60 -5.65
C GLY A 4 -3.93 -13.42 -5.83
N ILE A 5 -2.77 -13.40 -5.16
CA ILE A 5 -1.87 -12.24 -5.19
C ILE A 5 -0.76 -12.47 -6.21
N ASN A 6 -0.70 -11.63 -7.25
CA ASN A 6 0.32 -11.70 -8.29
C ASN A 6 1.59 -10.94 -7.84
N MET A 7 2.76 -11.58 -7.90
CA MET A 7 4.01 -10.92 -7.50
C MET A 7 4.35 -9.72 -8.38
N ASN A 8 3.92 -9.72 -9.65
CA ASN A 8 4.11 -8.58 -10.54
C ASN A 8 3.28 -7.37 -10.08
N THR A 9 2.06 -7.59 -9.57
CA THR A 9 1.22 -6.48 -9.10
C THR A 9 1.77 -5.91 -7.79
N ILE A 10 2.22 -6.76 -6.83
CA ILE A 10 2.90 -6.27 -5.62
C ILE A 10 4.15 -5.46 -5.99
N THR A 11 4.93 -5.94 -6.95
CA THR A 11 6.14 -5.25 -7.41
C THR A 11 5.82 -3.88 -7.99
N ALA A 12 4.78 -3.79 -8.83
CA ALA A 12 4.31 -2.53 -9.39
C ALA A 12 3.86 -1.55 -8.30
N ALA A 13 3.06 -2.01 -7.33
CA ALA A 13 2.58 -1.17 -6.24
C ALA A 13 3.70 -0.66 -5.31
N ASN A 14 4.69 -1.51 -5.00
CA ASN A 14 5.88 -1.08 -4.26
C ASN A 14 6.69 -0.04 -5.06
N ALA A 15 6.75 -0.16 -6.39
CA ALA A 15 7.41 0.84 -7.24
C ALA A 15 6.64 2.18 -7.26
N GLU A 16 5.32 2.15 -7.40
CA GLU A 16 4.47 3.36 -7.35
C GLU A 16 4.56 4.04 -5.98
N PHE A 17 4.41 3.27 -4.89
CA PHE A 17 4.61 3.74 -3.52
C PHE A 17 6.00 4.38 -3.32
N CYS A 18 7.05 3.74 -3.83
CA CYS A 18 8.42 4.27 -3.76
C CYS A 18 8.55 5.62 -4.46
N LEU A 19 7.97 5.77 -5.65
CA LEU A 19 8.03 7.02 -6.42
C LEU A 19 7.28 8.14 -5.70
N ASP A 20 6.12 7.84 -5.11
CA ASP A 20 5.35 8.80 -4.33
C ASP A 20 6.11 9.28 -3.10
N VAL A 21 6.69 8.35 -2.32
CA VAL A 21 7.51 8.67 -1.15
C VAL A 21 8.73 9.48 -1.55
N PHE A 22 9.43 9.08 -2.62
CA PHE A 22 10.61 9.81 -3.09
C PHE A 22 10.25 11.24 -3.52
N LYS A 23 9.12 11.43 -4.21
CA LYS A 23 8.64 12.76 -4.60
C LYS A 23 8.37 13.65 -3.38
N GLU A 24 7.73 13.09 -2.36
CA GLU A 24 7.43 13.83 -1.13
C GLU A 24 8.70 14.24 -0.36
N LEU A 25 9.65 13.30 -0.22
CA LEU A 25 10.95 13.56 0.39
C LEU A 25 11.75 14.58 -0.43
N SER A 26 11.75 14.47 -1.76
CA SER A 26 12.45 15.39 -2.66
C SER A 26 11.92 16.83 -2.57
N ASN A 27 10.60 16.98 -2.49
CA ASN A 27 9.98 18.29 -2.30
C ASN A 27 10.35 18.92 -0.95
N SER A 28 10.53 18.09 0.08
CA SER A 28 10.84 18.53 1.45
C SER A 28 12.34 18.77 1.69
N ASN A 29 13.21 18.13 0.92
CA ASN A 29 14.66 18.10 1.10
C ASN A 29 15.42 18.54 -0.17
N MET A 30 14.99 19.65 -0.78
CA MET A 30 15.56 20.13 -2.04
C MET A 30 17.08 20.36 -1.94
N GLY A 31 17.84 19.68 -2.79
CA GLY A 31 19.30 19.79 -2.85
C GLY A 31 20.06 18.90 -1.86
N GLU A 32 19.36 18.09 -1.06
CA GLU A 32 19.95 17.12 -0.17
C GLU A 32 19.95 15.70 -0.78
N ASN A 33 20.83 14.84 -0.26
CA ASN A 33 20.82 13.43 -0.62
C ASN A 33 19.66 12.72 0.09
N ILE A 34 18.88 11.94 -0.66
CA ILE A 34 17.76 11.15 -0.12
C ILE A 34 18.11 9.67 -0.22
N PHE A 35 18.02 8.97 0.91
CA PHE A 35 18.26 7.53 1.00
C PHE A 35 17.24 6.87 1.92
N PHE A 36 16.52 5.87 1.42
CA PHE A 36 15.55 5.09 2.19
C PHE A 36 15.39 3.67 1.60
N SER A 37 14.75 2.78 2.36
CA SER A 37 14.39 1.43 1.91
C SER A 37 12.90 1.37 1.59
N PRO A 38 12.49 1.41 0.30
CA PRO A 38 11.08 1.42 -0.07
C PRO A 38 10.36 0.15 0.38
N LEU A 39 10.98 -1.01 0.13
CA LEU A 39 10.39 -2.32 0.44
C LEU A 39 10.13 -2.49 1.95
N THR A 40 11.04 -2.03 2.81
CA THR A 40 10.87 -2.13 4.26
C THR A 40 9.72 -1.27 4.75
N MET A 41 9.63 -0.02 4.27
CA MET A 41 8.56 0.89 4.64
C MET A 41 7.20 0.39 4.14
N PHE A 42 7.14 -0.07 2.89
CA PHE A 42 5.97 -0.72 2.29
C PHE A 42 5.52 -1.90 3.15
N TYR A 43 6.42 -2.83 3.47
CA TYR A 43 6.09 -4.01 4.28
C TYR A 43 5.59 -3.66 5.68
N ALA A 44 6.23 -2.69 6.36
CA ALA A 44 5.79 -2.25 7.68
C ALA A 44 4.36 -1.67 7.64
N LEU A 45 4.06 -0.85 6.64
CA LEU A 45 2.72 -0.30 6.43
C LEU A 45 1.71 -1.39 6.04
N SER A 46 2.08 -2.35 5.20
CA SER A 46 1.23 -3.50 4.88
C SER A 46 0.88 -4.33 6.13
N MET A 47 1.83 -4.53 7.04
CA MET A 47 1.57 -5.20 8.32
C MET A 47 0.64 -4.39 9.22
N LEU A 48 0.82 -3.06 9.26
CA LEU A 48 -0.07 -2.18 10.02
C LEU A 48 -1.50 -2.18 9.46
N LEU A 49 -1.66 -2.27 8.13
CA LEU A 49 -2.97 -2.38 7.49
C LEU A 49 -3.75 -3.60 7.98
N LEU A 50 -3.08 -4.73 8.28
CA LEU A 50 -3.75 -5.94 8.81
C LEU A 50 -4.47 -5.69 10.15
N GLY A 51 -4.03 -4.69 10.92
CA GLY A 51 -4.66 -4.27 12.18
C GLY A 51 -5.58 -3.04 12.04
N ALA A 52 -5.53 -2.33 10.91
CA ALA A 52 -6.28 -1.11 10.69
C ALA A 52 -7.75 -1.39 10.35
N ARG A 53 -8.63 -0.40 10.59
CA ARG A 53 -10.07 -0.49 10.28
C ARG A 53 -10.62 0.85 9.80
N GLY A 54 -11.76 0.81 9.11
CA GLY A 54 -12.47 1.98 8.62
C GLY A 54 -11.57 2.92 7.82
N LYS A 55 -11.69 4.23 8.08
CA LYS A 55 -10.94 5.27 7.36
C LYS A 55 -9.42 5.07 7.37
N SER A 56 -8.87 4.54 8.45
CA SER A 56 -7.43 4.28 8.53
C SER A 56 -7.00 3.18 7.56
N ALA A 57 -7.79 2.09 7.46
CA ALA A 57 -7.51 1.04 6.48
C ALA A 57 -7.62 1.57 5.04
N GLU A 58 -8.67 2.33 4.73
CA GLU A 58 -8.89 2.94 3.41
C GLU A 58 -7.72 3.85 2.97
N GLN A 59 -7.22 4.68 3.88
CA GLN A 59 -6.07 5.55 3.60
C GLN A 59 -4.79 4.74 3.34
N MET A 60 -4.57 3.68 4.11
CA MET A 60 -3.39 2.83 3.96
C MET A 60 -3.44 2.00 2.69
N GLU A 61 -4.60 1.45 2.33
CA GLU A 61 -4.81 0.75 1.06
C GLU A 61 -4.47 1.65 -0.13
N LYS A 62 -4.96 2.90 -0.10
CA LYS A 62 -4.67 3.88 -1.15
C LYS A 62 -3.18 4.21 -1.26
N VAL A 63 -2.50 4.45 -0.13
CA VAL A 63 -1.06 4.78 -0.15
C VAL A 63 -0.21 3.60 -0.58
N LEU A 64 -0.61 2.38 -0.23
CA LEU A 64 0.06 1.15 -0.66
C LEU A 64 -0.32 0.72 -2.09
N HIS A 65 -1.13 1.52 -2.78
CA HIS A 65 -1.68 1.25 -4.11
C HIS A 65 -2.47 -0.07 -4.19
N TYR A 66 -3.01 -0.54 -3.07
CA TYR A 66 -3.81 -1.77 -2.96
C TYR A 66 -5.23 -1.64 -3.52
N ASP A 67 -5.72 -0.43 -3.71
CA ASP A 67 -6.98 -0.13 -4.41
C ASP A 67 -6.96 -0.59 -5.87
N ASN A 68 -5.80 -0.57 -6.53
CA ASN A 68 -5.59 -1.15 -7.86
C ASN A 68 -5.67 -2.70 -7.88
N PHE A 69 -5.65 -3.34 -6.69
CA PHE A 69 -5.78 -4.79 -6.50
C PHE A 69 -7.20 -5.18 -6.06
N SER A 70 -8.06 -4.20 -5.77
CA SER A 70 -9.38 -4.41 -5.18
C SER A 70 -10.36 -5.16 -6.09
N GLU A 71 -10.01 -5.40 -7.35
CA GLU A 71 -10.76 -6.31 -8.23
C GLU A 71 -10.59 -7.78 -7.82
N PHE A 72 -9.47 -8.16 -7.20
CA PHE A 72 -9.15 -9.54 -6.80
C PHE A 72 -9.26 -9.81 -5.29
N LEU A 73 -9.30 -8.76 -4.46
CA LEU A 73 -9.32 -8.84 -3.00
C LEU A 73 -10.69 -8.54 -2.36
N LYS A 74 -11.78 -8.45 -3.13
CA LYS A 74 -13.13 -8.44 -2.56
C LYS A 74 -13.59 -9.87 -2.26
N PRO A 75 -13.45 -10.43 -1.04
CA PRO A 75 -14.55 -11.22 -0.56
C PRO A 75 -15.74 -10.27 -0.47
N LYS A 76 -16.85 -10.67 -1.07
CA LYS A 76 -18.17 -10.09 -0.79
C LYS A 76 -18.43 -10.30 0.69
N MET A 77 -17.93 -9.40 1.54
CA MET A 77 -18.48 -9.19 2.87
C MET A 77 -19.79 -8.44 2.64
N THR A 78 -20.79 -9.17 2.16
CA THR A 78 -22.17 -8.85 2.51
C THR A 78 -22.20 -8.80 4.03
N ASP A 79 -22.45 -7.61 4.57
CA ASP A 79 -23.02 -7.51 5.90
C ASP A 79 -24.28 -8.39 5.88
N SER A 80 -24.14 -9.60 6.40
CA SER A 80 -25.27 -10.38 6.89
C SER A 80 -25.68 -9.73 8.21
N SER A 81 -26.29 -8.56 8.11
CA SER A 81 -27.19 -8.04 9.12
C SER A 81 -28.59 -8.49 8.75
N GLU A 82 -28.91 -9.74 9.10
CA GLU A 82 -30.21 -10.07 9.68
C GLU A 82 -30.06 -9.97 11.20
#